data_AF-A0A662ARX6-F1
#
_entry.id   AF-A0A662ARX6-F1
#
_cell.length_a   1.000
_cell.length_b   1.000
_cell.length_c   1.000
_cell.angle_alpha   90.00
_cell.angle_beta   90.00
_cell.angle_gamma   90.00
#
_symmetry.space_group_name_H-M   'P 1'
#
loop_
_entity.id
_entity.type
_entity.pdbx_description
1 polymer ?
#
loop_
_entity_poly.entity_id
_entity_poly.type
_entity_poly.pdbx_seq_one_letter_code
_entity_poly.pdbx_strand_id
1 'polypeptide(L)' 'MKIQVLSDAHRNHYFESGWEPKISPSADIIICAGDMVGSPEGANRYFTSMRAKTKAKILYVLGNHEYWEHKINTTYQQ' A
#
# COMPACT_ATOMS: atom_id res chain seq x y z
N MET A 1 11.95 4.24 -18.93
CA MET A 1 11.41 3.68 -17.67
C MET A 1 10.66 4.78 -16.94
N LYS A 2 9.39 4.57 -16.60
CA LYS A 2 8.51 5.49 -15.89
C LYS A 2 8.14 4.91 -14.53
N ILE A 3 8.35 5.68 -13.48
CA ILE A 3 8.07 5.28 -12.10
C ILE A 3 6.95 6.17 -11.57
N GLN A 4 5.91 5.55 -11.03
CA GLN A 4 4.91 6.24 -10.23
C GLN A 4 5.21 6.00 -8.76
N VAL A 5 5.14 7.04 -7.94
CA VAL A 5 5.31 6.94 -6.49
C VAL A 5 3.99 7.29 -5.81
N LEU A 6 3.61 6.48 -4.83
CA LEU A 6 2.46 6.63 -3.96
C LEU A 6 2.95 6.48 -2.52
N SER A 7 2.39 7.25 -1.60
CA SER A 7 2.69 7.21 -0.16
C SER A 7 1.49 7.73 0.61
N ASP A 8 1.36 7.34 1.87
CA ASP A 8 0.41 7.94 2.83
C ASP A 8 -1.04 7.94 2.29
N ALA A 9 -1.40 6.91 1.54
CA ALA A 9 -2.74 6.80 0.95
C ALA A 9 -3.81 6.53 2.00
N HIS A 10 -3.42 6.01 3.17
CA HIS A 10 -4.27 5.85 4.35
C HIS A 10 -5.65 5.27 4.02
N ARG A 11 -5.71 4.26 3.13
CA ARG A 11 -6.96 3.82 2.49
C ARG A 11 -8.04 3.43 3.49
N ASN A 12 -7.67 2.97 4.68
CA ASN A 12 -8.59 2.62 5.75
C ASN A 12 -9.45 3.82 6.19
N HIS A 13 -8.93 5.04 6.11
CA HIS A 13 -9.65 6.27 6.45
C HIS A 13 -10.58 6.76 5.33
N TYR A 14 -10.31 6.36 4.09
CA TYR A 14 -10.98 6.86 2.89
C TYR A 14 -11.84 5.80 2.17
N PHE A 15 -12.03 4.63 2.80
CA PHE A 15 -12.80 3.54 2.20
C PHE A 15 -14.26 3.95 1.96
N GLU A 16 -14.86 4.69 2.90
CA GLU A 16 -16.23 5.21 2.77
C GLU A 16 -16.35 6.36 1.77
N SER A 17 -15.28 7.13 1.56
CA SER A 17 -15.28 8.23 0.60
C SER A 17 -15.06 7.77 -0.85
N GLY A 18 -14.78 6.48 -1.07
CA GLY A 18 -14.53 5.91 -2.40
C GLY A 18 -13.31 6.49 -3.11
N TRP A 19 -12.44 7.18 -2.38
CA TRP A 19 -11.26 7.82 -2.96
C TRP A 19 -10.18 6.77 -3.19
N GLU A 20 -9.59 6.78 -4.39
CA GLU A 20 -8.45 5.94 -4.71
C GLU A 20 -7.41 6.72 -5.53
N PRO A 21 -6.11 6.52 -5.27
CA PRO A 21 -5.07 7.14 -6.07
C PRO A 21 -5.17 6.65 -7.52
N LYS A 22 -5.03 7.59 -8.46
CA LYS A 22 -5.03 7.27 -9.89
C LYS A 22 -3.78 6.47 -10.22
N ILE A 23 -3.97 5.37 -10.93
CA ILE A 23 -2.88 4.50 -11.39
C ILE A 23 -2.54 4.85 -12.83
N SER A 24 -1.29 5.18 -13.10
CA SER A 24 -0.82 5.48 -14.46
C SER A 24 -0.77 4.20 -15.29
N PRO A 25 -1.46 4.12 -16.44
CA PRO A 25 -1.40 2.96 -17.31
C PRO A 25 -0.04 2.84 -18.03
N SER A 26 0.78 3.89 -17.98
CA SER A 26 2.10 3.94 -18.64
C SER A 26 3.28 3.75 -17.68
N ALA A 27 3.01 3.47 -16.39
CA ALA A 27 4.07 3.18 -15.44
C ALA A 27 4.69 1.81 -15.70
N ASP A 28 6.02 1.73 -15.62
CA ASP A 28 6.75 0.46 -15.63
C ASP A 28 6.84 -0.11 -14.20
N ILE A 29 6.96 0.79 -13.21
CA ILE A 29 7.05 0.49 -11.78
C ILE A 29 6.16 1.45 -11.00
N ILE A 30 5.46 0.91 -10.00
CA ILE A 30 4.73 1.67 -8.98
C ILE A 30 5.42 1.40 -7.65
N ILE A 31 5.88 2.46 -6.97
CA ILE A 31 6.44 2.40 -5.62
C ILE A 31 5.36 2.86 -4.65
N CYS A 32 5.07 2.04 -3.66
CA CYS A 32 4.18 2.33 -2.54
C CYS A 32 5.04 2.49 -1.28
N ALA A 33 5.28 3.72 -0.86
CA ALA A 33 6.31 4.13 0.10
C ALA A 33 5.78 4.27 1.55
N GLY A 34 4.96 3.31 1.99
CA GLY A 34 4.42 3.26 3.34
C GLY A 34 3.05 3.91 3.51
N ASP A 35 2.40 3.58 4.63
CA ASP A 35 1.13 4.12 5.10
C ASP A 35 0.01 4.06 4.04
N MET A 36 0.01 2.99 3.27
CA MET A 36 -0.98 2.79 2.20
C MET A 36 -2.29 2.28 2.79
N VAL A 37 -2.19 1.38 3.76
CA VAL A 37 -3.29 0.66 4.41
C VAL A 37 -2.92 0.37 5.87
N GLY A 38 -3.90 0.23 6.74
CA GLY A 38 -3.66 -0.01 8.19
C GLY A 38 -3.82 -1.46 8.63
N SER A 39 -4.05 -2.41 7.71
CA SER A 39 -4.15 -3.84 8.06
C SER A 39 -3.74 -4.76 6.91
N PRO A 40 -3.28 -6.00 7.20
CA PRO A 40 -2.89 -6.97 6.17
C PRO A 40 -4.04 -7.33 5.22
N GLU A 41 -5.27 -7.42 5.74
CA GLU A 41 -6.44 -7.66 4.90
C GLU A 41 -6.74 -6.46 3.98
N GLY A 42 -6.60 -5.24 4.50
CA GLY A 42 -6.68 -4.00 3.72
C GLY A 42 -5.64 -3.96 2.60
N ALA A 43 -4.40 -4.36 2.90
CA ALA A 43 -3.32 -4.49 1.92
C ALA A 43 -3.69 -5.46 0.80
N ASN A 44 -4.12 -6.68 1.14
CA ASN A 44 -4.50 -7.69 0.17
C ASN A 44 -5.61 -7.18 -0.77
N ARG A 45 -6.67 -6.58 -0.22
CA ARG A 45 -7.77 -6.02 -1.02
C ARG A 45 -7.29 -4.88 -1.92
N TYR A 46 -6.46 -3.97 -1.39
CA TYR A 46 -5.96 -2.81 -2.12
C TYR A 46 -5.03 -3.19 -3.26
N PHE A 47 -4.02 -4.03 -3.00
CA PHE A 47 -3.07 -4.42 -4.04
C PHE A 47 -3.70 -5.36 -5.07
N THR A 48 -4.70 -6.16 -4.70
CA THR A 48 -5.51 -6.91 -5.67
C THR A 48 -6.29 -5.98 -6.60
N SER A 49 -6.95 -4.94 -6.07
CA SER A 49 -7.66 -3.97 -6.92
C SER A 49 -6.72 -3.14 -7.79
N MET A 50 -5.57 -2.73 -7.25
CA MET A 50 -4.53 -2.04 -8.01
C MET A 50 -4.01 -2.92 -9.15
N ARG A 51 -3.88 -4.23 -8.93
CA ARG A 51 -3.43 -5.16 -9.96
C ARG A 51 -4.39 -5.31 -11.13
N ALA A 52 -5.69 -5.17 -10.90
CA ALA A 52 -6.67 -5.12 -11.99
C ALA A 52 -6.49 -3.89 -12.91
N LYS A 53 -5.79 -2.84 -12.44
CA LYS A 53 -5.65 -1.55 -13.16
C LYS A 53 -4.31 -1.36 -13.88
N THR A 54 -3.32 -2.20 -13.62
CA THR A 54 -1.97 -2.01 -14.18
C THR A 54 -1.19 -3.31 -14.26
N LYS A 55 -0.28 -3.38 -15.24
CA LYS A 55 0.72 -4.45 -15.37
C LYS A 55 2.09 -4.08 -14.79
N ALA A 56 2.25 -2.83 -14.31
CA ALA A 56 3.50 -2.34 -13.73
C ALA A 56 3.98 -3.21 -12.57
N LYS A 57 5.30 -3.33 -12.35
CA LYS A 57 5.81 -3.96 -11.11
C LYS A 57 5.40 -3.11 -9.91
N ILE A 58 4.97 -3.73 -8.82
CA ILE A 58 4.63 -3.03 -7.57
C ILE A 58 5.75 -3.31 -6.57
N LEU A 59 6.42 -2.25 -6.12
CA LEU A 59 7.36 -2.28 -5.00
C LEU A 59 6.65 -1.67 -3.79
N TYR A 60 6.36 -2.48 -2.78
CA TYR A 60 5.72 -2.03 -1.56
C TYR A 60 6.70 -2.03 -0.39
N VAL A 61 6.82 -0.87 0.24
CA VAL A 61 7.59 -0.64 1.47
C VAL A 61 6.57 -0.38 2.58
N LEU A 62 6.70 -1.09 3.70
CA LEU A 62 5.82 -0.93 4.86
C LEU A 62 6.17 0.36 5.60
N GLY A 63 5.16 1.18 5.91
CA GLY A 63 5.24 2.36 6.76
C GLY A 63 4.89 2.03 8.21
N ASN A 64 4.80 3.04 9.06
CA ASN A 64 4.51 2.83 10.49
C ASN A 64 3.06 2.39 10.74
N HIS A 65 2.10 2.83 9.93
CA HIS A 65 0.70 2.43 10.09
C HIS A 65 0.47 0.95 9.83
N GLU A 66 1.28 0.33 8.96
CA GLU A 66 1.23 -1.11 8.75
C GLU A 66 1.64 -1.93 9.98
N TYR A 67 2.29 -1.33 10.98
CA TYR A 67 2.65 -1.98 12.24
C TYR A 67 1.77 -1.58 13.43
N TRP A 68 0.88 -0.59 13.26
CA TRP A 68 0.19 0.08 14.38
C TRP A 68 -0.71 -0.84 15.21
N GLU A 69 -1.48 -1.72 14.56
CA GLU A 69 -2.39 -2.66 15.24
C GLU A 69 -1.74 -4.02 15.53
N HIS A 70 -0.52 -4.23 15.07
CA HIS A 70 0.22 -5.45 15.35
C HIS A 70 0.97 -5.26 16.66
N LYS A 71 0.67 -6.09 17.67
CA LYS A 71 1.54 -6.23 18.83
C LYS A 71 2.92 -6.63 18.32
N ILE A 72 3.86 -5.68 18.30
CA ILE A 72 5.27 -6.00 18.13
C ILE A 72 5.60 -6.87 19.33
N ASN A 73 5.75 -8.17 19.11
CA ASN A 73 6.15 -9.08 20.16
C ASN A 73 7.61 -8.73 20.48
N THR A 74 7.84 -8.04 21.60
CA THR A 74 9.17 -7.55 21.99
C THR A 74 10.08 -8.66 22.51
N THR A 75 9.67 -9.93 22.43
CA THR A 75 10.54 -11.11 22.61
C THR A 75 11.47 -11.27 21.41
N TYR A 76 12.37 -10.32 21.21
CA TYR A 76 13.67 -10.63 20.65
C TYR A 76 14.43 -11.43 21.71
N GLN A 77 14.33 -12.77 21.65
CA GLN A 77 15.28 -13.61 22.37
C GLN A 77 16.61 -13.56 21.61
N GLN A 78 17.60 -12.91 22.22
CA GLN A 78 19.01 -13.01 21.84
C GLN A 78 19.55 -14.40 22.16
#